data_AF-A0A7V3XAB6-F1
#
_entry.id   AF-A0A7V3XAB6-F1
#
_cell.length_a   1.000
_cell.length_b   1.000
_cell.length_c   1.000
_cell.angle_alpha   90.00
_cell.angle_beta   90.00
_cell.angle_gamma   90.00
#
_symmetry.space_group_name_H-M   'P 1'
#
loop_
_entity.id
_entity.type
_entity.pdbx_description
1 polymer ?
#
loop_
_entity_poly.entity_id
_entity_poly.type
_entity_poly.pdbx_seq_one_letter_code
_entity_poly.pdbx_strand_id
1 'polypeptide(L)'
;MKKQIIILITGCLFSVTLFSQTEIGAEYQYSIGKSFNSQQAGAIYEGFSNTGKTSWHLGLSYNFSSSYNGKSSALQGNWNINAGVRYGFSYGTDGNLLGGLRLSYGFGKENILVPSLELGYHYTFKNFGPGAYTTPSLGIGYVVPVKSNEKEEENFEGTIFNLRIAAGYRF
;
A
#
# COMPACT_ATOMS: atom_id res chain seq x y z
N MET A 1 -17.73 -30.01 -10.92
CA MET A 1 -16.69 -29.60 -11.91
C MET A 1 -15.97 -28.37 -11.37
N LYS A 2 -14.78 -28.55 -10.80
CA LYS A 2 -13.95 -27.49 -10.21
C LYS A 2 -12.95 -27.03 -11.28
N LYS A 3 -13.32 -26.01 -12.04
CA LYS A 3 -12.44 -25.28 -12.96
C LYS A 3 -12.60 -23.81 -12.61
N GLN A 4 -11.50 -23.04 -12.66
CA GLN A 4 -11.38 -21.59 -12.40
C GLN A 4 -10.79 -21.16 -11.05
N ILE A 5 -9.84 -21.92 -10.49
CA ILE A 5 -8.79 -21.34 -9.62
C ILE A 5 -7.43 -21.64 -10.24
N ILE A 6 -7.25 -21.21 -11.49
CA ILE A 6 -5.95 -21.25 -12.19
C ILE A 6 -5.62 -19.88 -12.81
N ILE A 7 -6.52 -18.88 -12.74
CA ILE A 7 -6.31 -17.59 -13.41
C ILE A 7 -5.56 -16.56 -12.55
N LEU A 8 -5.48 -16.71 -11.22
CA LEU A 8 -4.88 -15.68 -10.36
C LEU A 8 -3.40 -15.92 -9.99
N ILE A 9 -2.86 -17.13 -10.20
CA ILE A 9 -1.45 -17.43 -9.86
C ILE A 9 -0.54 -17.28 -11.09
N THR A 10 -1.08 -17.41 -12.31
CA THR A 10 -0.29 -17.23 -13.54
C THR A 10 0.11 -15.76 -13.78
N GLY A 11 -0.58 -14.80 -13.17
CA GLY A 11 -0.17 -13.38 -13.16
C GLY A 11 1.03 -13.09 -12.24
N CYS A 12 1.31 -13.95 -11.25
CA CYS A 12 2.46 -13.83 -10.36
C CYS A 12 3.76 -14.38 -10.97
N LEU A 13 3.70 -15.02 -12.14
CA LEU A 13 4.87 -15.50 -12.89
C LEU A 13 5.38 -14.49 -13.93
N PHE A 14 4.94 -13.23 -13.87
CA PHE A 14 5.52 -12.17 -14.69
C PHE A 14 6.95 -11.84 -14.22
N SER A 15 7.90 -12.52 -14.85
CA SER A 15 9.30 -12.11 -15.04
C SER A 15 10.14 -11.96 -13.77
N VAL A 16 10.69 -13.08 -13.27
CA VAL A 16 11.79 -13.12 -12.30
C VAL A 16 13.14 -12.70 -12.93
N THR A 17 13.15 -11.87 -13.99
CA THR A 17 14.33 -11.58 -14.83
C THR A 17 14.53 -10.12 -15.23
N LEU A 18 13.88 -9.10 -14.65
CA LEU A 18 13.97 -7.71 -15.17
C LEU A 18 13.86 -6.58 -14.12
N PHE A 19 14.50 -6.71 -12.94
CA PHE A 19 14.61 -5.59 -12.00
C PHE A 19 15.96 -4.89 -12.15
N SER A 20 15.96 -3.60 -12.49
CA SER A 20 17.19 -2.79 -12.59
C SER A 20 17.51 -2.04 -11.30
N GLN A 21 16.52 -1.81 -10.44
CA GLN A 21 16.62 -1.01 -9.22
C GLN A 21 15.68 -1.57 -8.15
N THR A 22 16.12 -1.52 -6.90
CA THR A 22 15.31 -1.96 -5.75
C THR A 22 15.34 -0.94 -4.64
N GLU A 23 14.25 -0.83 -3.89
CA GLU A 23 14.12 0.11 -2.80
C GLU A 23 13.64 -0.58 -1.54
N ILE A 24 14.22 -0.18 -0.41
CA ILE A 24 13.78 -0.57 0.92
C ILE A 24 13.55 0.71 1.72
N GLY A 25 12.45 0.78 2.46
CA GLY A 25 12.13 1.97 3.24
C GLY A 25 11.10 1.74 4.31
N ALA A 26 10.66 2.86 4.87
CA ALA A 26 9.54 2.92 5.79
C ALA A 26 8.40 3.72 5.15
N GLU A 27 7.17 3.39 5.52
CA GLU A 27 5.98 4.15 5.17
C GLU A 27 5.19 4.55 6.40
N TYR A 28 4.55 5.71 6.31
CA TYR A 28 3.50 6.15 7.20
C TYR A 28 2.23 6.40 6.37
N GLN A 29 1.09 5.93 6.87
CA GLN A 29 -0.21 6.11 6.23
C GLN A 29 -1.23 6.59 7.27
N TYR A 30 -1.94 7.66 6.92
CA TYR A 30 -3.11 8.14 7.63
C TYR A 30 -4.34 7.94 6.75
N SER A 31 -5.32 7.19 7.25
CA SER A 31 -6.54 6.83 6.51
C SER A 31 -7.76 7.47 7.17
N ILE A 32 -8.61 8.10 6.37
CA ILE A 32 -9.80 8.85 6.81
C ILE A 32 -11.00 8.31 6.04
N GLY A 33 -12.06 7.89 6.74
CA GLY A 33 -13.28 7.35 6.14
C GLY A 33 -14.52 7.70 6.93
N LYS A 34 -15.64 7.06 6.61
CA LYS A 34 -16.92 7.27 7.30
C LYS A 34 -16.79 6.92 8.79
N SER A 35 -16.64 7.95 9.61
CA SER A 35 -16.38 7.84 11.05
C SER A 35 -15.12 7.05 11.43
N PHE A 36 -14.27 6.70 10.46
CA PHE A 36 -13.08 5.88 10.64
C PHE A 36 -11.83 6.74 10.45
N ASN A 37 -10.88 6.67 11.38
CA ASN A 37 -9.55 7.24 11.21
C ASN A 37 -8.51 6.25 11.69
N SER A 38 -7.47 5.98 10.90
CA SER A 38 -6.36 5.10 11.29
C SER A 38 -5.01 5.64 10.90
N GLN A 39 -4.01 5.40 11.76
CA GLN A 39 -2.61 5.69 11.51
C GLN A 39 -1.80 4.40 11.53
N GLN A 40 -0.97 4.23 10.51
CA GLN A 40 -0.18 3.04 10.27
C GLN A 40 1.26 3.42 9.96
N ALA A 41 2.20 2.61 10.43
CA ALA A 41 3.60 2.73 10.04
C ALA A 41 4.15 1.34 9.71
N GLY A 42 5.06 1.26 8.76
CA GLY A 42 5.55 -0.03 8.27
C GLY A 42 6.84 0.03 7.50
N ALA A 43 7.34 -1.14 7.15
CA ALA A 43 8.46 -1.31 6.22
C ALA A 43 7.92 -1.66 4.84
N ILE A 44 8.63 -1.19 3.80
CA ILE A 44 8.29 -1.44 2.41
C ILE A 44 9.51 -1.90 1.62
N TYR A 45 9.22 -2.70 0.60
CA TYR A 45 10.11 -3.09 -0.45
C TYR A 45 9.47 -2.74 -1.80
N GLU A 46 10.25 -2.20 -2.72
CA GLU A 46 9.77 -1.86 -4.06
C GLU A 46 10.79 -2.28 -5.12
N GLY A 47 10.34 -2.99 -6.15
CA GLY A 47 11.16 -3.45 -7.25
C GLY A 47 10.75 -2.77 -8.56
N PHE A 48 11.72 -2.15 -9.25
CA PHE A 48 11.46 -1.40 -10.47
C PHE A 48 11.87 -2.20 -11.71
N SER A 49 11.01 -2.18 -12.72
CA SER A 49 11.33 -2.68 -14.06
C SER A 49 12.55 -1.96 -14.66
N ASN A 50 13.21 -2.58 -15.64
CA ASN A 50 14.34 -1.99 -16.36
C ASN A 50 14.10 -0.60 -16.97
N THR A 51 12.83 -0.26 -17.26
CA THR A 51 12.47 1.06 -17.79
C THR A 51 12.33 2.12 -16.70
N GLY A 52 12.32 1.71 -15.43
CA GLY A 52 12.00 2.55 -14.27
C GLY A 52 10.55 3.03 -14.21
N LYS A 53 9.70 2.68 -15.19
CA LYS A 53 8.31 3.16 -15.27
C LYS A 53 7.34 2.33 -14.46
N THR A 54 7.54 1.02 -14.38
CA THR A 54 6.67 0.14 -13.59
C THR A 54 7.42 -0.35 -12.36
N SER A 55 6.74 -0.37 -11.22
CA SER A 55 7.23 -1.01 -9.99
C SER A 55 6.17 -1.89 -9.35
N TRP A 56 6.63 -2.89 -8.60
CA TRP A 56 5.80 -3.64 -7.66
C TRP A 56 6.23 -3.33 -6.24
N HIS A 57 5.28 -3.38 -5.32
CA HIS A 57 5.45 -2.98 -3.93
C HIS A 57 4.96 -4.10 -3.01
N LEU A 58 5.71 -4.37 -1.95
CA LEU A 58 5.32 -5.20 -0.83
C LEU A 58 5.63 -4.46 0.47
N GLY A 59 4.74 -4.55 1.46
CA GLY A 59 4.93 -3.91 2.74
C GLY A 59 4.27 -4.65 3.90
N LEU A 60 4.81 -4.40 5.08
CA LEU A 60 4.29 -4.86 6.36
C LEU A 60 4.15 -3.64 7.27
N SER A 61 2.95 -3.40 7.78
CA SER A 61 2.61 -2.22 8.57
C SER A 61 1.85 -2.59 9.83
N TYR A 62 1.86 -1.69 10.81
CA TYR A 62 1.15 -1.83 12.07
C TYR A 62 0.24 -0.63 12.29
N ASN A 63 -1.05 -0.90 12.57
CA ASN A 63 -2.04 0.11 12.96
C ASN A 63 -1.85 0.48 14.42
N PHE A 64 -1.11 1.54 14.72
CA PHE A 64 -0.89 1.95 16.12
C PHE A 64 -2.02 2.83 16.67
N SER A 65 -2.80 3.46 15.80
CA SER A 65 -3.99 4.22 16.17
C SER A 65 -5.11 3.92 15.19
N SER A 66 -6.29 3.61 15.70
CA SER A 66 -7.48 3.45 14.88
C SER A 66 -8.71 3.80 15.70
N SER A 67 -9.64 4.54 15.10
CA SER A 67 -10.85 5.01 15.74
C SER A 67 -12.07 4.89 14.85
N TYR A 68 -13.21 4.56 15.47
CA TYR A 68 -14.53 4.55 14.87
C TYR A 68 -15.50 5.36 15.74
N ASN A 69 -16.21 6.33 15.16
CA ASN A 69 -17.09 7.26 15.89
C ASN A 69 -16.42 7.92 17.11
N GLY A 70 -15.12 8.24 17.01
CA GLY A 70 -14.35 8.87 18.08
C GLY A 70 -13.91 7.96 19.23
N LYS A 71 -14.14 6.65 19.14
CA LYS A 71 -13.66 5.62 20.09
C LYS A 71 -12.57 4.78 19.46
N SER A 72 -11.70 4.17 20.27
CA SER A 72 -10.72 3.18 19.79
C SER A 72 -11.47 2.01 19.13
N SER A 73 -11.05 1.65 17.92
CA SER A 73 -11.70 0.63 17.09
C SER A 73 -11.01 -0.73 17.20
N ALA A 74 -11.68 -1.81 16.79
CA ALA A 74 -11.12 -3.16 16.71
C ALA A 74 -9.87 -3.30 15.79
N LEU A 75 -9.61 -2.31 14.93
CA LEU A 75 -8.45 -2.27 14.05
C LEU A 75 -7.16 -1.74 14.71
N GLN A 76 -7.26 -1.16 15.92
CA GLN A 76 -6.07 -0.70 16.63
C GLN A 76 -5.25 -1.90 17.13
N GLY A 77 -3.95 -1.86 16.85
CA GLY A 77 -3.01 -2.90 17.23
C GLY A 77 -2.86 -4.04 16.21
N ASN A 78 -3.46 -3.89 15.03
CA ASN A 78 -3.44 -4.90 13.98
C ASN A 78 -2.26 -4.72 13.03
N TRP A 79 -1.69 -5.84 12.58
CA TRP A 79 -0.70 -5.86 11.50
C TRP A 79 -1.41 -5.90 10.15
N ASN A 80 -0.83 -5.28 9.11
CA ASN A 80 -1.29 -5.41 7.73
C ASN A 80 -0.15 -5.79 6.81
N ILE A 81 -0.44 -6.67 5.87
CA ILE A 81 0.40 -6.88 4.70
C ILE A 81 -0.23 -6.11 3.55
N ASN A 82 0.59 -5.41 2.78
CA ASN A 82 0.14 -4.73 1.58
C ASN A 82 1.00 -5.11 0.38
N ALA A 83 0.35 -5.13 -0.78
CA ALA A 83 0.98 -5.43 -2.05
C ALA A 83 0.42 -4.49 -3.11
N GLY A 84 1.21 -4.11 -4.11
CA GLY A 84 0.73 -3.20 -5.13
C GLY A 84 1.60 -3.14 -6.38
N VAL A 85 1.08 -2.44 -7.38
CA VAL A 85 1.79 -2.11 -8.61
C VAL A 85 1.62 -0.62 -8.90
N ARG A 86 2.67 0.03 -9.38
CA ARG A 86 2.65 1.44 -9.76
C ARG A 86 3.21 1.62 -11.16
N TYR A 87 2.75 2.69 -11.80
CA TYR A 87 3.22 3.18 -13.09
C TYR A 87 3.57 4.66 -12.98
N GLY A 88 4.79 5.00 -13.40
CA GLY A 88 5.31 6.36 -13.52
C GLY A 88 4.96 6.96 -14.88
N PHE A 89 4.22 8.08 -14.88
CA PHE A 89 3.76 8.79 -16.07
C PHE A 89 4.80 9.76 -16.63
N SER A 90 5.64 10.32 -15.76
CA SER A 90 6.75 11.19 -16.15
C SER A 90 8.08 10.51 -15.86
N TYR A 91 9.10 10.81 -16.67
CA TYR A 91 10.48 10.40 -16.41
C TYR A 91 11.35 11.65 -16.40
N GLY A 92 11.70 12.12 -15.20
CA GLY A 92 12.49 13.33 -14.99
C GLY A 92 13.80 13.06 -14.26
N THR A 93 14.69 14.05 -14.24
CA THR A 93 15.92 13.98 -13.43
C THR A 93 15.63 13.92 -11.93
N ASP A 94 14.53 14.50 -11.47
CA ASP A 94 14.28 14.75 -10.04
C ASP A 94 13.09 13.97 -9.47
N GLY A 95 12.43 13.15 -10.29
CA GLY A 95 11.38 12.23 -9.85
C GLY A 95 10.25 12.05 -10.87
N ASN A 96 9.28 11.22 -10.49
CA ASN A 96 8.24 10.72 -11.37
C ASN A 96 6.85 10.85 -10.72
N LEU A 97 5.90 11.47 -11.41
CA LEU A 97 4.48 11.34 -11.09
C LEU A 97 4.08 9.89 -11.32
N LEU A 98 3.41 9.28 -10.34
CA LEU A 98 2.98 7.89 -10.40
C LEU A 98 1.52 7.71 -10.07
N GLY A 99 0.94 6.65 -10.63
CA GLY A 99 -0.35 6.11 -10.23
C GLY A 99 -0.24 4.61 -10.00
N GLY A 100 -1.05 4.06 -9.11
CA GLY A 100 -0.94 2.64 -8.77
C GLY A 100 -2.18 2.04 -8.15
N LEU A 101 -2.13 0.72 -8.05
CA LEU A 101 -3.08 -0.12 -7.35
C LEU A 101 -2.39 -0.72 -6.13
N ARG A 102 -3.05 -0.65 -4.97
CA ARG A 102 -2.57 -1.23 -3.71
C ARG A 102 -3.69 -2.04 -3.09
N LEU A 103 -3.35 -3.23 -2.63
CA LEU A 103 -4.22 -4.11 -1.85
C LEU A 103 -3.60 -4.28 -0.47
N SER A 104 -4.33 -3.89 0.57
CA SER A 104 -3.92 -4.10 1.96
C SER A 104 -4.83 -5.12 2.63
N TYR A 105 -4.23 -6.04 3.39
CA TYR A 105 -4.95 -7.01 4.20
C TYR A 105 -4.52 -6.87 5.66
N GLY A 106 -5.48 -6.52 6.52
CA GLY A 106 -5.28 -6.38 7.96
C GLY A 106 -5.62 -7.67 8.71
N PHE A 107 -4.73 -8.07 9.61
CA PHE A 107 -4.88 -9.20 10.52
C PHE A 107 -5.24 -8.70 11.91
N GLY A 108 -6.38 -9.15 12.43
CA GLY A 108 -6.76 -8.83 13.80
C GLY A 108 -8.08 -9.45 14.22
N LYS A 109 -8.75 -8.78 15.17
CA LYS A 109 -10.11 -9.16 15.61
C LYS A 109 -11.07 -9.20 14.44
N GLU A 110 -10.99 -8.18 13.60
CA GLU A 110 -11.60 -8.16 12.28
C GLU A 110 -10.51 -8.22 11.20
N ASN A 111 -10.73 -9.08 10.21
CA ASN A 111 -9.90 -9.11 9.03
C ASN A 111 -10.50 -8.17 7.98
N ILE A 112 -9.70 -7.21 7.51
CA ILE A 112 -10.13 -6.23 6.53
C ILE A 112 -9.29 -6.33 5.26
N LEU A 113 -9.95 -6.19 4.12
CA LEU A 113 -9.32 -6.05 2.82
C LEU A 113 -9.57 -4.64 2.30
N VAL A 114 -8.53 -3.97 1.83
CA VAL A 114 -8.61 -2.61 1.33
C VAL A 114 -7.95 -2.53 -0.04
N PRO A 115 -8.70 -2.76 -1.13
CA PRO A 115 -8.28 -2.30 -2.45
C PRO A 115 -8.23 -0.77 -2.48
N SER A 116 -7.22 -0.22 -3.14
CA SER A 116 -7.02 1.22 -3.26
C SER A 116 -6.33 1.61 -4.55
N LEU A 117 -6.67 2.81 -5.02
CA LEU A 117 -5.98 3.55 -6.06
C LEU A 117 -5.08 4.59 -5.39
N GLU A 118 -3.85 4.72 -5.87
CA GLU A 118 -2.86 5.66 -5.36
C GLU A 118 -2.40 6.59 -6.49
N LEU A 119 -2.21 7.86 -6.18
CA LEU A 119 -1.53 8.85 -7.01
C LEU A 119 -0.47 9.53 -6.14
N GLY A 120 0.75 9.62 -6.63
CA GLY A 120 1.84 10.18 -5.85
C GLY A 120 2.96 10.71 -6.71
N TYR A 121 4.02 11.15 -6.05
CA TYR A 121 5.23 11.57 -6.73
C TYR A 121 6.42 10.91 -6.06
N HIS A 122 7.23 10.22 -6.86
CA HIS A 122 8.42 9.53 -6.38
C HIS A 122 9.65 10.38 -6.66
N TYR A 123 10.26 10.93 -5.61
CA TYR A 123 11.49 11.70 -5.66
C TYR A 123 12.69 10.80 -5.33
N THR A 124 13.71 10.84 -6.18
CA THR A 124 14.99 10.16 -5.92
C THR A 124 16.08 11.22 -5.80
N PHE A 125 16.79 11.23 -4.67
CA PHE A 125 17.85 12.20 -4.42
C PHE A 125 19.15 11.73 -5.10
N LYS A 126 19.37 12.16 -6.34
CA LYS A 126 20.49 11.72 -7.20
C LYS A 126 21.88 12.22 -6.81
N ASN A 127 22.00 13.09 -5.80
CA ASN A 127 23.30 13.62 -5.38
C ASN A 127 24.24 12.57 -4.74
N PHE A 128 23.84 11.29 -4.65
CA PHE A 128 24.62 10.23 -4.00
C PHE A 128 24.62 8.85 -4.71
N GLY A 129 24.39 8.74 -6.02
CA GLY A 129 24.37 7.41 -6.67
C GLY A 129 23.17 6.57 -6.21
N PRO A 130 23.29 5.27 -5.84
CA PRO A 130 22.26 4.60 -5.03
C PRO A 130 21.90 5.53 -3.87
N GLY A 131 20.62 5.86 -3.75
CA GLY A 131 20.23 7.15 -3.20
C GLY A 131 19.00 7.08 -2.34
N ALA A 132 18.85 8.06 -1.45
CA ALA A 132 17.61 8.20 -0.71
C ALA A 132 16.45 8.48 -1.67
N TYR A 133 15.26 8.08 -1.29
CA TYR A 133 14.03 8.44 -1.98
C TYR A 133 12.97 8.90 -0.99
N THR A 134 11.97 9.61 -1.51
CA THR A 134 10.70 9.81 -0.82
C THR A 134 9.53 9.74 -1.79
N THR A 135 8.38 9.28 -1.31
CA THR A 135 7.16 9.14 -2.11
C THR A 135 5.96 9.61 -1.31
N PRO A 136 5.67 10.92 -1.28
CA PRO A 136 4.35 11.40 -0.90
C PRO A 136 3.30 10.90 -1.90
N SER A 137 2.16 10.45 -1.38
CA SER A 137 1.07 9.87 -2.16
C SER A 137 -0.28 10.08 -1.48
N LEU A 138 -1.32 10.16 -2.30
CA LEU A 138 -2.72 10.24 -1.91
C LEU A 138 -3.44 9.07 -2.55
N GLY A 139 -4.41 8.48 -1.88
CA GLY A 139 -5.17 7.37 -2.44
C GLY A 139 -6.62 7.35 -2.01
N ILE A 140 -7.44 6.66 -2.79
CA ILE A 140 -8.82 6.35 -2.45
C ILE A 140 -8.92 4.83 -2.37
N GLY A 141 -9.42 4.33 -1.25
CA GLY A 141 -9.65 2.91 -1.02
C GLY A 141 -11.08 2.62 -0.63
N TYR A 142 -11.41 1.34 -0.58
CA TYR A 142 -12.68 0.85 -0.05
C TYR A 142 -12.40 -0.28 0.93
N VAL A 143 -12.90 -0.15 2.17
CA VAL A 143 -12.72 -1.18 3.20
C VAL A 143 -13.79 -2.25 3.01
N VAL A 144 -13.35 -3.50 2.90
CA VAL A 144 -14.19 -4.69 2.79
C VAL A 144 -13.90 -5.61 3.98
N PRO A 145 -14.85 -5.81 4.91
CA PRO A 145 -14.68 -6.79 5.97
C PRO A 145 -14.69 -8.21 5.38
N VAL A 146 -13.66 -9.01 5.65
CA VAL A 146 -13.49 -10.37 5.10
C VAL A 146 -14.13 -11.44 5.98
N LYS A 147 -14.12 -11.20 7.30
CA LYS A 147 -14.89 -11.98 8.27
C LYS A 147 -15.57 -11.00 9.22
N SER A 148 -16.84 -10.72 8.95
CA SER A 148 -17.72 -10.09 9.92
C SER A 148 -18.07 -11.15 10.96
N ASN A 149 -17.46 -11.09 12.14
CA ASN A 149 -18.12 -11.75 13.26
C ASN A 149 -19.43 -10.98 13.47
N GLU A 150 -20.58 -11.65 13.40
CA GLU A 150 -21.94 -11.09 13.34
C GLU A 150 -22.36 -10.26 14.59
N LYS A 151 -21.40 -9.78 15.39
CA LYS A 151 -21.63 -9.06 16.65
C LYS A 151 -20.91 -7.72 16.80
N GLU A 152 -20.23 -7.20 15.78
CA GLU A 152 -19.55 -5.91 15.93
C GLU A 152 -20.47 -4.72 15.56
N GLU A 153 -20.59 -3.77 16.49
CA GLU A 153 -21.30 -2.48 16.32
C GLU A 153 -20.59 -1.54 15.33
N GLU A 154 -19.36 -1.86 14.93
CA GLU A 154 -18.50 -1.05 14.07
C GLU A 154 -18.66 -1.48 12.61
N ASN A 155 -19.21 -0.60 11.77
CA ASN A 155 -19.28 -0.82 10.32
C ASN A 155 -18.15 -0.07 9.65
N PHE A 156 -17.03 -0.77 9.44
CA PHE A 156 -15.87 -0.21 8.75
C PHE A 156 -16.04 -0.16 7.23
N GLU A 157 -17.08 -0.77 6.68
CA GLU A 157 -17.28 -0.82 5.23
C GLU A 157 -17.51 0.59 4.68
N GLY A 158 -16.71 0.93 3.66
CA GLY A 158 -16.88 2.18 2.94
C GLY A 158 -15.61 2.75 2.36
N THR A 159 -15.78 3.89 1.69
CA THR A 159 -14.67 4.62 1.08
C THR A 159 -13.78 5.26 2.13
N ILE A 160 -12.47 5.13 1.92
CA ILE A 160 -11.43 5.79 2.70
C ILE A 160 -10.54 6.63 1.79
N PHE A 161 -10.01 7.71 2.33
CA PHE A 161 -8.95 8.51 1.76
C PHE A 161 -7.64 8.21 2.50
N ASN A 162 -6.58 7.93 1.77
CA ASN A 162 -5.27 7.55 2.29
C ASN A 162 -4.26 8.66 2.00
N LEU A 163 -3.73 9.27 3.05
CA LEU A 163 -2.55 10.13 3.02
C LEU A 163 -1.34 9.27 3.35
N ARG A 164 -0.33 9.24 2.48
CA ARG A 164 0.82 8.38 2.67
C ARG A 164 2.12 9.07 2.32
N ILE A 165 3.14 8.82 3.12
CA ILE A 165 4.53 9.16 2.80
C ILE A 165 5.40 7.92 2.98
N ALA A 166 6.28 7.67 2.02
CA ALA A 166 7.33 6.69 2.15
C ALA A 166 8.69 7.34 1.97
N ALA A 167 9.72 6.77 2.59
CA ALA A 167 11.10 7.17 2.40
C ALA A 167 12.03 6.00 2.67
N GLY A 168 13.18 5.98 2.01
CA GLY A 168 14.11 4.89 2.13
C GLY A 168 15.32 5.05 1.24
N TYR A 169 15.91 3.93 0.87
CA TYR A 169 17.12 3.85 0.08
C TYR A 169 16.94 2.99 -1.17
N ARG A 170 17.52 3.42 -2.29
CA ARG A 170 17.54 2.74 -3.59
C ARG A 170 18.91 2.11 -3.84
N PHE A 171 18.90 0.85 -4.26
CA PHE A 171 20.05 0.06 -4.72
C PHE A 171 19.98 -0.15 -6.23
#